data_AF-A0A7L2RA33-F1
#
_entry.id   AF-A0A7L2RA33-F1
#
_cell.length_a   1.000
_cell.length_b   1.000
_cell.length_c   1.000
_cell.angle_alpha   90.00
_cell.angle_beta   90.00
_cell.angle_gamma   90.00
#
_symmetry.space_group_name_H-M   'P 1'
#
loop_
_entity.id
_entity.type
_entity.pdbx_description
1 polymer ?
#
loop_
_entity_poly.entity_id
_entity_poly.type
_entity_poly.pdbx_seq_one_letter_code
_entity_poly.pdbx_strand_id
1 'polypeptide(L)' 'MAAKQPPPLMKKHSQTDLVSRLKTRKILGVGGEDDDGEVHRSKISQVLGNEIKFAVREPLGLR' A
#
# COMPACT_ATOMS: atom_id res chain seq x y z
N MET A 1 1.44 38.56 4.21
CA MET A 1 1.58 37.22 4.80
C MET A 1 2.59 36.44 3.96
N ALA A 2 3.70 36.00 4.54
CA ALA A 2 4.71 35.22 3.82
C ALA A 2 4.21 33.79 3.64
N ALA A 3 3.95 33.38 2.39
CA ALA A 3 3.65 31.98 2.08
C ALA A 3 4.91 31.15 2.34
N LYS A 4 4.88 30.30 3.38
CA LYS A 4 5.93 29.32 3.65
C LYS A 4 6.07 28.44 2.40
N GLN A 5 7.23 28.48 1.75
CA GLN A 5 7.51 27.65 0.60
C GLN A 5 7.29 26.17 0.97
N PRO A 6 6.57 25.39 0.15
CA PRO A 6 6.42 23.97 0.40
C PRO A 6 7.81 23.31 0.39
N PRO A 7 8.08 22.37 1.31
CA PRO A 7 9.39 21.75 1.40
C PRO A 7 9.75 21.10 0.06
N PRO A 8 11.03 21.16 -0.36
CA PRO A 8 11.48 20.55 -1.60
C PRO A 8 11.07 19.08 -1.62
N LEU A 9 10.39 18.66 -2.69
CA LEU A 9 10.10 17.25 -2.98
C LEU A 9 11.43 16.53 -3.16
N MET A 10 11.95 15.98 -2.06
CA MET A 10 13.17 15.19 -2.05
C MET A 10 12.99 14.07 -3.06
N LYS A 11 13.87 14.00 -4.07
CA LYS A 11 13.85 12.91 -5.04
C LYS A 11 14.02 11.60 -4.28
N LYS A 12 12.93 10.84 -4.13
CA LYS A 12 12.94 9.56 -3.41
C LYS A 12 13.97 8.67 -4.08
N HIS A 13 15.00 8.31 -3.33
CA HIS A 13 16.02 7.40 -3.82
C HIS A 13 15.37 6.02 -3.98
N SER A 14 14.99 5.69 -5.22
CA SER A 14 14.11 4.58 -5.59
C SER A 14 14.51 3.23 -4.96
N GLN A 15 15.81 2.96 -4.83
CA GLN A 15 16.31 1.73 -4.19
C GLN A 15 15.99 1.70 -2.68
N THR A 16 16.24 2.78 -1.95
CA THR A 16 15.92 2.87 -0.51
C THR A 16 14.41 2.87 -0.23
N ASP A 17 13.63 3.51 -1.10
CA ASP A 17 12.17 3.52 -1.02
C ASP A 17 11.59 2.12 -1.29
N LEU A 18 12.13 1.36 -2.24
CA LEU A 18 11.73 -0.04 -2.45
C LEU A 18 12.05 -0.93 -1.24
N VAL A 19 13.26 -0.84 -0.70
CA VAL A 19 13.68 -1.65 0.46
C VAL A 19 12.84 -1.36 1.69
N SER A 20 12.57 -0.07 1.97
CA SER A 20 11.70 0.32 3.09
C SER A 20 10.26 -0.19 2.90
N ARG A 21 9.69 -0.09 1.69
CA ARG A 21 8.37 -0.64 1.39
C ARG A 21 8.30 -2.15 1.58
N LEU A 22 9.31 -2.89 1.10
CA LEU A 22 9.37 -4.34 1.26
C LEU A 22 9.52 -4.75 2.73
N LYS A 23 10.34 -4.03 3.51
CA LYS A 23 10.47 -4.25 4.96
C LYS A 23 9.13 -4.03 5.67
N THR A 24 8.46 -2.92 5.39
CA THR A 24 7.13 -2.63 5.96
C THR A 24 6.11 -3.69 5.56
N ARG A 25 6.08 -4.14 4.30
CA ARG A 25 5.22 -5.25 3.85
C ARG A 25 5.45 -6.52 4.67
N LYS A 26 6.71 -6.89 4.89
CA LYS A 26 7.06 -8.06 5.71
C LYS A 26 6.60 -7.91 7.17
N ILE A 27 6.85 -6.76 7.80
CA ILE A 27 6.41 -6.48 9.18
C ILE A 27 4.90 -6.55 9.31
N LEU A 28 4.17 -6.03 8.33
CA LEU A 28 2.71 -6.06 8.30
C LEU A 28 2.13 -7.42 7.90
N GLY A 29 2.97 -8.39 7.52
CA GLY A 29 2.54 -9.72 7.05
C GLY A 29 1.80 -9.68 5.71
N VAL A 30 2.07 -8.69 4.84
CA VAL A 30 1.35 -8.50 3.58
C VAL A 30 2.04 -9.22 2.42
N GLY A 31 1.31 -10.12 1.75
CA GLY A 31 1.79 -10.87 0.59
C GLY A 31 2.58 -12.13 0.92
N GLY A 32 2.53 -12.59 2.18
CA GLY A 32 2.83 -13.98 2.50
C GLY A 32 1.57 -14.84 2.34
N GLU A 33 1.76 -16.12 2.06
CA GLU A 33 0.74 -17.15 2.22
C GLU A 33 0.44 -17.26 3.72
N ASP A 34 -0.84 -17.13 4.10
CA ASP A 34 -1.27 -17.48 5.44
C ASP A 34 -1.34 -19.01 5.62
N ASP A 35 -1.70 -19.47 6.83
CA ASP A 35 -1.77 -20.89 7.18
C ASP A 35 -2.76 -21.68 6.29
N ASP A 36 -3.69 -20.98 5.63
CA ASP A 36 -4.67 -21.52 4.69
C ASP A 36 -4.19 -21.47 3.22
N GLY A 37 -2.99 -20.92 2.97
CA GLY A 37 -2.42 -20.76 1.63
C GLY A 37 -2.97 -19.57 0.84
N GLU A 38 -3.71 -18.65 1.46
CA GLU A 38 -4.28 -17.48 0.81
C GLU A 38 -3.27 -16.31 0.78
N VAL A 39 -3.12 -15.70 -0.39
CA VAL A 39 -2.23 -14.55 -0.60
C VAL A 39 -3.03 -13.26 -0.65
N HIS A 40 -3.00 -12.51 0.44
CA HIS A 40 -3.69 -11.25 0.57
C HIS A 40 -2.92 -10.08 -0.05
N ARG A 41 -3.59 -9.28 -0.92
CA ARG A 41 -2.95 -8.12 -1.59
C ARG A 41 -2.65 -6.95 -0.66
N SER A 42 -3.35 -6.84 0.47
CA SER A 42 -3.17 -5.79 1.46
C SER A 42 -3.65 -6.24 2.85
N LYS A 43 -3.25 -5.53 3.92
CA LYS A 43 -3.71 -5.84 5.28
C LYS A 43 -5.22 -5.69 5.45
N ILE A 44 -5.82 -4.74 4.73
CA ILE A 44 -7.27 -4.54 4.73
C ILE A 44 -7.98 -5.77 4.16
N SER A 45 -7.50 -6.29 3.04
CA SER A 45 -8.03 -7.52 2.44
C SER A 45 -7.85 -8.72 3.36
N GLN A 46 -6.75 -8.82 4.12
CA GLN A 46 -6.56 -9.88 5.11
C GLN A 46 -7.52 -9.78 6.31
N VAL A 47 -7.84 -8.57 6.77
CA VAL A 47 -8.74 -8.37 7.91
C VAL A 47 -10.20 -8.49 7.49
N LEU A 48 -10.55 -8.04 6.28
CA LEU A 48 -11.93 -7.99 5.78
C LEU A 48 -12.31 -9.16 4.87
N GLY A 49 -11.33 -9.97 4.43
CA GLY A 49 -11.53 -11.04 3.46
C GLY A 49 -11.69 -10.56 2.01
N ASN A 50 -11.86 -11.52 1.10
CA ASN A 50 -12.01 -11.32 -0.35
C ASN A 50 -13.46 -11.09 -0.80
N GLU A 51 -14.30 -10.53 0.07
CA GLU A 51 -15.71 -10.34 -0.26
C GLU A 51 -15.89 -9.19 -1.26
N ILE A 52 -16.46 -9.50 -2.44
CA ILE A 52 -16.69 -8.56 -3.55
C ILE A 52 -17.44 -7.30 -3.13
N LYS A 53 -18.23 -7.37 -2.05
CA LYS A 53 -18.94 -6.23 -1.45
C LYS A 53 -18.02 -5.09 -0.95
N PHE A 54 -16.73 -5.37 -0.73
CA PHE A 54 -15.71 -4.37 -0.39
C PHE A 54 -14.81 -3.98 -1.58
N ALA A 55 -14.98 -4.60 -2.75
CA ALA A 55 -14.30 -4.18 -3.96
C ALA A 55 -14.92 -2.86 -4.44
N VAL A 56 -14.43 -1.75 -3.88
CA VAL A 56 -14.84 -0.41 -4.29
C VAL A 56 -14.50 -0.26 -5.77
N ARG A 57 -15.53 -0.15 -6.61
CA ARG A 57 -15.40 0.20 -8.03
C ARG A 57 -14.67 1.54 -8.11
N GLU A 58 -13.50 1.55 -8.76
CA GLU A 58 -12.74 2.78 -9.03
C GLU A 58 -13.66 3.84 -9.66
N PRO A 59 -13.57 5.12 -9.22
CA PRO A 59 -14.33 6.21 -9.82
C PRO A 59 -14.06 6.25 -11.33
N LEU A 60 -15.12 6.48 -12.11
CA LEU A 60 -15.00 6.63 -13.56
C LEU A 60 -13.98 7.74 -13.87
N GLY A 61 -12.88 7.39 -14.54
CA GLY A 61 -11.84 8.34 -14.96
C GLY A 61 -10.42 8.07 -14.43
N LEU A 62 -10.21 7.05 -13.60
CA LEU A 62 -8.91 6.69 -13.02
C LEU A 62 -8.24 5.47 -13.69
N ARG A 63 -8.37 5.32 -15.02
CA ARG A 63 -7.74 4.24 -15.79
C ARG A 63 -6.56 4.73 -16.64
#